data_AF-A0A2T7SX85-F1
#
_entry.id   AF-A0A2T7SX85-F1
#
_cell.length_a   1.000
_cell.length_b   1.000
_cell.length_c   1.000
_cell.angle_alpha   90.00
_cell.angle_beta   90.00
_cell.angle_gamma   90.00
#
_symmetry.space_group_name_H-M   'P 1'
#
loop_
_entity.id
_entity.type
_entity.pdbx_description
1 polymer ?
#
loop_
_entity_poly.entity_id
_entity_poly.type
_entity_poly.pdbx_seq_one_letter_code
_entity_poly.pdbx_strand_id
1 'polypeptide(L)' 'MGRVVVAFVQENELGVLDYDVTLPSGEIVYNPVRVIADGAGCEVVFTLRRRAGMSDEDFQRDADAVLADLTTLKRVPPQ' A
#
# COMPACT_ATOMS: atom_id res chain seq x y z
N MET A 1 -16.54 -8.60 7.46
CA MET A 1 -15.81 -7.79 6.46
C MET A 1 -16.80 -7.31 5.42
N GLY A 2 -16.84 -6.01 5.13
CA GLY A 2 -17.67 -5.45 4.05
C GLY A 2 -16.88 -5.40 2.72
N ARG A 3 -17.56 -5.10 1.62
CA ARG A 3 -16.92 -4.90 0.32
C ARG A 3 -16.03 -3.66 0.36
N VAL A 4 -14.78 -3.81 -0.05
CA VAL A 4 -13.89 -2.69 -0.37
C VAL A 4 -13.76 -2.58 -1.89
N VAL A 5 -13.50 -1.37 -2.38
CA VAL A 5 -13.17 -1.12 -3.78
C VAL A 5 -11.76 -0.53 -3.83
N VAL A 6 -10.91 -1.09 -4.68
CA VAL A 6 -9.54 -0.61 -4.88
C VAL A 6 -9.47 0.00 -6.28
N ALA A 7 -8.97 1.23 -6.37
CA ALA A 7 -8.75 1.93 -7.63
C ALA A 7 -7.28 2.37 -7.72
N PHE A 8 -6.54 1.75 -8.63
CA PHE A 8 -5.15 2.09 -8.90
C PHE A 8 -5.05 3.31 -9.81
N VAL A 9 -3.94 4.04 -9.69
CA VAL A 9 -3.52 4.99 -10.74
C VAL A 9 -3.36 4.28 -12.10
N GLN A 10 -3.40 5.07 -13.18
CA GLN A 10 -3.10 4.54 -14.51
C GLN A 10 -1.68 3.96 -14.58
N GLU A 11 -1.51 2.94 -15.41
CA GLU A 11 -0.19 2.39 -15.73
C GLU A 11 0.73 3.51 -16.23
N ASN A 12 1.96 3.49 -15.72
CA ASN A 12 2.94 4.55 -15.96
C ASN A 12 4.36 4.01 -15.83
N GLU A 13 5.31 4.70 -16.45
CA GLU A 13 6.73 4.35 -16.43
C GLU A 13 7.48 4.95 -15.23
N LEU A 14 6.78 5.63 -14.32
CA LEU A 14 7.37 6.38 -13.21
C LEU A 14 7.48 5.54 -11.92
N GLY A 15 7.06 4.27 -11.96
CA GLY A 15 7.04 3.41 -10.77
C GLY A 15 5.97 3.81 -9.74
N VAL A 16 4.92 4.51 -10.17
CA VAL A 16 3.83 4.97 -9.31
C VAL A 16 2.75 3.89 -9.25
N LEU A 17 2.53 3.30 -8.08
CA LEU A 17 1.52 2.27 -7.82
C LEU A 17 0.46 2.73 -6.80
N ASP A 18 0.25 4.03 -6.69
CA ASP A 18 -0.70 4.59 -5.73
C ASP A 18 -2.12 4.03 -5.97
N TYR A 19 -2.88 3.85 -4.91
CA TYR A 19 -4.26 3.40 -5.02
C TYR A 19 -5.15 3.95 -3.92
N ASP A 20 -6.42 4.12 -4.26
CA ASP A 20 -7.49 4.46 -3.33
C ASP A 20 -8.24 3.20 -2.90
N VAL A 21 -8.49 3.09 -1.59
CA VAL A 21 -9.39 2.09 -1.02
C VAL A 21 -10.66 2.78 -0.56
N THR A 22 -11.79 2.47 -1.18
CA THR A 22 -13.11 2.87 -0.68
C THR A 22 -13.60 1.83 0.33
N LEU A 23 -13.73 2.25 1.59
CA LEU A 23 -14.23 1.43 2.69
C LEU A 23 -15.76 1.26 2.62
N PRO A 24 -16.35 0.30 3.35
CA PRO A 24 -17.81 0.14 3.41
C PRO A 24 -18.56 1.40 3.89
N SER A 25 -17.89 2.27 4.65
CA SER A 25 -18.41 3.58 5.09
C SER A 25 -18.49 4.62 3.96
N GLY A 26 -17.86 4.37 2.81
CA GLY A 26 -17.64 5.36 1.75
C GLY A 26 -16.40 6.23 1.95
N GLU A 27 -15.68 6.09 3.07
CA GLU A 27 -14.37 6.72 3.27
C GLU A 27 -13.38 6.24 2.22
N ILE A 28 -12.63 7.16 1.62
CA ILE A 28 -11.57 6.86 0.67
C ILE A 28 -10.22 7.04 1.37
N VAL A 29 -9.44 5.97 1.40
CA VAL A 29 -8.08 5.95 1.95
C VAL A 29 -7.09 5.88 0.80
N TYR A 30 -6.30 6.94 0.65
CA TYR A 30 -5.21 7.01 -0.33
C TYR A 30 -3.96 6.30 0.20
N ASN A 31 -3.45 5.34 -0.57
CA ASN A 31 -2.27 4.53 -0.25
C ASN A 31 -1.16 4.81 -1.27
N PRO A 32 -0.17 5.62 -0.91
CA PRO A 32 0.97 5.87 -1.79
C PRO A 32 1.92 4.67 -1.82
N VAL A 33 2.21 4.16 -3.02
CA VAL A 33 3.16 3.07 -3.26
C VAL A 33 4.09 3.43 -4.41
N ARG A 34 5.38 3.17 -4.23
CA ARG A 34 6.42 3.42 -5.23
C ARG A 34 7.27 2.18 -5.44
N VAL A 35 7.62 1.91 -6.69
CA VAL A 35 8.66 0.96 -7.08
C VAL A 35 9.80 1.77 -7.66
N ILE A 36 10.98 1.64 -7.06
CA ILE A 36 12.18 2.40 -7.41
C ILE A 36 13.21 1.40 -7.91
N ALA A 37 13.75 1.62 -9.11
CA ALA A 37 14.81 0.76 -9.64
C ALA A 37 16.06 0.84 -8.74
N ASP A 38 16.61 -0.32 -8.37
CA ASP A 38 17.83 -0.43 -7.56
C ASP A 38 18.71 -1.56 -8.12
N GLY A 39 19.60 -1.18 -9.04
CA GLY A 39 20.50 -2.11 -9.73
C GLY A 39 19.74 -3.19 -10.49
N ALA A 40 19.99 -4.46 -10.14
CA ALA A 40 19.31 -5.62 -10.73
C ALA A 40 17.95 -5.93 -10.09
N GLY A 41 17.53 -5.16 -9.08
CA GLY A 41 16.27 -5.32 -8.38
C GLY A 41 15.50 -4.00 -8.26
N CYS A 42 14.69 -3.90 -7.22
CA CYS A 42 13.95 -2.69 -6.90
C CYS A 42 13.74 -2.54 -5.39
N GLU A 43 13.49 -1.31 -4.98
CA GLU A 43 12.93 -0.97 -3.69
C GLU A 43 11.42 -0.70 -3.84
N VAL A 44 10.61 -1.32 -2.99
CA VAL A 44 9.17 -1.07 -2.93
C VAL A 44 8.87 -0.31 -1.65
N VAL A 45 8.36 0.91 -1.79
CA VAL A 45 8.06 1.81 -0.67
C VAL A 45 6.54 1.95 -0.54
N PHE A 46 6.01 1.59 0.61
CA PHE A 46 4.63 1.88 1.01
C PHE A 46 4.63 3.01 2.04
N THR A 47 3.90 4.10 1.76
CA THR A 47 3.83 5.24 2.69
C THR A 47 2.58 5.12 3.57
N LEU A 48 2.75 4.64 4.80
CA LEU A 48 1.64 4.57 5.75
C LEU A 48 1.43 5.93 6.44
N ARG A 49 0.18 6.41 6.47
CA ARG A 49 -0.21 7.67 7.10
C ARG A 49 -1.20 7.42 8.23
N ARG A 50 -0.90 7.93 9.42
CA ARG A 50 -1.83 7.88 10.54
C ARG A 50 -3.00 8.82 10.28
N ARG A 51 -4.21 8.26 10.23
CA ARG A 51 -5.46 9.01 9.99
C ARG A 51 -5.99 9.62 11.29
N ALA A 52 -6.83 10.65 11.14
CA ALA A 52 -7.53 11.23 12.28
C ALA A 52 -8.40 10.17 12.98
N GLY A 53 -8.32 10.11 14.32
CA GLY A 53 -9.06 9.12 15.12
C GLY A 53 -8.39 7.74 15.22
N MET A 54 -7.28 7.50 14.54
CA MET A 54 -6.53 6.24 14.66
C MET A 54 -5.66 6.24 15.92
N SER A 55 -5.79 5.23 16.78
CA SER A 55 -4.92 5.07 17.94
C SER A 55 -3.49 4.66 17.54
N ASP A 56 -2.55 4.75 18.47
CA ASP A 56 -1.16 4.28 18.25
C ASP A 56 -1.15 2.78 17.97
N GLU A 57 -1.97 2.01 18.69
CA GLU A 57 -2.08 0.56 18.52
C GLU A 57 -2.70 0.19 17.17
N ASP A 58 -3.73 0.92 16.72
CA ASP A 58 -4.29 0.73 15.38
C ASP A 58 -3.22 0.98 14.31
N PHE A 59 -2.47 2.07 14.44
CA PHE A 59 -1.43 2.45 13.49
C PHE A 59 -0.30 1.43 13.45
N GLN A 60 0.12 0.92 14.61
CA GLN A 60 1.14 -0.13 14.67
C GLN A 60 0.66 -1.43 14.03
N ARG A 61 -0.58 -1.86 14.27
CA ARG A 61 -1.13 -3.06 13.62
C ARG A 61 -1.20 -2.92 12.10
N ASP A 62 -1.51 -1.72 11.60
CA ASP A 62 -1.53 -1.43 10.17
C ASP A 62 -0.10 -1.49 9.58
N ALA A 63 0.88 -0.92 10.29
CA ALA A 63 2.29 -1.01 9.92
C ALA A 63 2.80 -2.47 9.87
N ASP A 64 2.42 -3.29 10.85
CA ASP A 64 2.80 -4.70 10.91
C ASP A 64 2.18 -5.50 9.74
N ALA A 65 0.93 -5.19 9.38
CA ALA A 65 0.26 -5.79 8.22
C ALA A 65 0.96 -5.42 6.91
N VAL A 66 1.24 -4.13 6.69
CA VAL A 66 1.99 -3.65 5.51
C VAL A 66 3.37 -4.31 5.43
N LEU A 67 4.07 -4.43 6.55
CA LEU A 67 5.39 -5.09 6.58
C LEU A 67 5.29 -6.58 6.20
N ALA A 68 4.28 -7.29 6.69
CA ALA A 68 4.05 -8.69 6.33
C ALA A 68 3.76 -8.85 4.82
N ASP A 69 2.99 -7.94 4.24
CA ASP A 69 2.68 -7.91 2.81
C ASP A 69 3.92 -7.63 1.96
N LEU A 70 4.73 -6.63 2.30
CA LEU A 70 5.98 -6.32 1.59
C LEU A 70 6.99 -7.47 1.70
N THR A 71 7.06 -8.11 2.87
CA THR A 71 7.91 -9.30 3.09
C THR A 71 7.44 -10.47 2.22
N THR A 72 6.14 -10.60 2.00
CA THR A 72 5.56 -11.61 1.11
C THR A 72 5.84 -11.29 -0.36
N LEU A 73 5.62 -10.03 -0.76
CA LEU A 73 5.90 -9.54 -2.11
C LEU A 73 7.35 -9.81 -2.52
N LYS A 74 8.31 -9.60 -1.62
CA LYS A 74 9.75 -9.86 -1.86
C LYS A 74 10.05 -11.32 -2.25
N ARG A 75 9.16 -12.27 -1.93
CA ARG A 75 9.32 -13.69 -2.24
C ARG A 75 8.59 -14.10 -3.53
N VAL A 76 7.77 -13.23 -4.10
CA VAL A 76 7.04 -13.52 -5.33
C VAL A 76 7.99 -13.37 -6.52
N PRO A 77 8.18 -14.40 -7.36
CA PRO A 77 9.01 -14.28 -8.55
C PRO A 77 8.36 -13.30 -9.54
N PRO A 78 9.16 -12.53 -10.31
CA PRO A 78 8.64 -11.76 -11.42
C PRO A 78 7.95 -12.70 -12.43
N GLN A 79 6.80 -12.26 -12.95
CA GLN A 79 6.03 -12.99 -13.97
C GLN A 79 6.59 -12.72 -15.37
#